data_AF-A0A8S2VA70-F1
#
_entry.id   AF-A0A8S2VA70-F1
#
_cell.length_a   1.000
_cell.length_b   1.000
_cell.length_c   1.000
_cell.angle_alpha   90.00
_cell.angle_beta   90.00
_cell.angle_gamma   90.00
#
_symmetry.space_group_name_H-M   'P 1'
#
loop_
_entity.id
_entity.type
_entity.pdbx_description
1 polymer ?
#
loop_
_entity_poly.entity_id
_entity_poly.type
_entity_poly.pdbx_seq_one_letter_code
_entity_poly.pdbx_strand_id
1 'polypeptide(L)'
;MLVIGKFEQLPNEILLEVFTYLNGFDIYNGFNQLNSRFDRLLKHCWYEFTTRNFEEFNLLCKTIISYITPQQIKAIRFYDFGLENNYFPILIQLNIFFDRFNIENFINLKLIKINEIHQSNDNDNNNEIADMNIVLKY
;
A
#
# COMPACT_ATOMS: atom_id res chain seq x y z
N MET A 1 15.25 -15.30 2.36
CA MET A 1 15.90 -16.21 3.33
C MET A 1 15.82 -15.51 4.68
N LEU A 2 14.97 -15.98 5.59
CA LEU A 2 14.88 -15.39 6.93
C LEU A 2 16.17 -15.74 7.67
N VAL A 3 16.91 -14.72 8.13
CA VAL A 3 18.08 -14.93 8.98
C VAL A 3 17.56 -15.31 10.35
N ILE A 4 17.62 -16.60 10.65
CA ILE A 4 17.28 -17.13 11.98
C ILE A 4 18.40 -16.68 12.92
N GLY A 5 18.06 -15.90 13.93
CA GLY A 5 18.98 -15.44 14.96
C GLY A 5 19.56 -16.61 15.76
N LYS A 6 20.78 -16.46 16.28
CA LYS A 6 21.48 -17.52 17.05
C LYS A 6 20.67 -18.02 18.26
N PHE A 7 19.78 -17.19 18.79
CA PHE A 7 18.90 -17.54 19.92
C PHE A 7 17.77 -18.50 19.51
N GLU A 8 17.23 -18.35 18.29
CA GLU A 8 16.15 -19.19 17.75
C GLU A 8 16.64 -20.60 17.34
N GLN A 9 17.97 -20.81 17.33
CA GLN A 9 18.61 -22.09 17.05
C GLN A 9 18.81 -22.93 18.32
N LEU A 10 18.49 -22.41 19.50
CA LEU A 10 18.64 -23.13 20.75
C LEU A 10 17.64 -24.30 20.83
N PRO A 11 18.03 -25.45 21.43
CA PRO A 11 17.10 -26.54 21.71
C PRO A 11 15.93 -26.07 22.59
N ASN A 12 14.76 -26.69 22.41
CA ASN A 12 13.54 -26.33 23.14
C ASN A 12 13.72 -26.42 24.66
N GLU A 13 14.55 -27.35 25.13
CA GLU A 13 14.86 -27.56 26.55
C GLU A 13 15.57 -26.34 27.15
N ILE A 14 16.53 -25.76 26.41
CA ILE A 14 17.26 -24.56 26.83
C ILE A 14 16.33 -23.35 26.81
N LEU A 15 15.48 -23.23 25.79
CA LEU A 15 14.50 -22.14 25.72
C LEU A 15 13.48 -22.21 26.86
N LEU A 16 12.98 -23.41 27.18
CA LEU A 16 12.08 -23.62 28.31
C LEU A 16 12.73 -23.25 29.62
N GLU A 17 13.98 -23.67 29.85
CA GLU A 17 14.75 -23.30 31.03
C GLU A 17 14.95 -21.78 31.13
N VAL A 18 15.35 -21.12 30.04
CA VAL A 18 15.46 -19.65 29.99
C VAL A 18 14.13 -18.96 30.32
N PHE A 19 13.00 -19.47 29.82
CA PHE A 19 11.67 -18.94 30.13
C PHE A 19 11.26 -19.17 31.58
N THR A 20 11.81 -20.16 32.28
CA THR A 20 11.59 -20.28 33.73
C THR A 20 12.25 -19.14 34.51
N TYR A 21 13.44 -18.70 34.08
CA TYR A 21 14.16 -17.58 34.71
C TYR A 21 13.61 -16.20 34.34
N LEU A 22 13.06 -16.05 33.14
CA LEU A 22 12.57 -14.77 32.63
C LEU A 22 11.04 -14.58 32.73
N ASN A 23 10.34 -15.47 33.44
CA ASN A 23 8.88 -15.55 33.45
C ASN A 23 8.29 -15.57 32.02
N GLY A 24 8.30 -16.73 31.37
CA GLY A 24 7.86 -16.92 30.00
C GLY A 24 6.45 -16.38 29.71
N PHE A 25 5.57 -16.34 30.72
CA PHE A 25 4.24 -15.74 30.60
C PHE A 25 4.31 -14.22 30.33
N ASP A 26 5.21 -13.50 31.01
CA ASP A 26 5.42 -12.06 30.80
C ASP A 26 6.04 -11.79 29.43
N ILE A 27 6.99 -12.62 28.99
CA ILE A 27 7.57 -12.52 27.64
C ILE A 27 6.48 -12.71 26.58
N TYR A 28 5.70 -13.77 26.68
CA TYR A 28 4.60 -14.06 25.76
C TYR A 28 3.60 -12.91 25.70
N ASN A 29 3.18 -12.40 26.87
CA ASN A 29 2.28 -11.26 26.94
C ASN A 29 2.90 -9.99 26.38
N GLY A 30 4.20 -9.77 26.59
CA GLY A 30 4.95 -8.65 26.04
C GLY A 30 4.93 -8.66 24.51
N PHE A 31 5.24 -9.80 23.89
CA PHE A 31 5.16 -9.95 22.43
C PHE A 31 3.73 -9.77 21.91
N ASN A 32 2.74 -10.35 22.56
CA ASN A 32 1.34 -10.19 22.16
C ASN A 32 0.87 -8.73 22.23
N GLN A 33 1.20 -8.03 23.31
CA GLN A 33 0.86 -6.61 23.45
C GLN A 33 1.59 -5.74 22.43
N LEU A 34 2.86 -6.06 22.14
CA LEU A 34 3.64 -5.36 21.15
C LEU A 34 3.06 -5.56 19.73
N ASN A 35 2.71 -6.79 19.37
CA ASN A 35 2.06 -7.11 18.10
C ASN A 35 0.70 -6.40 17.99
N SER A 36 -0.12 -6.46 19.04
CA SER A 36 -1.40 -5.75 19.08
C SER A 36 -1.24 -4.23 18.92
N ARG A 37 -0.20 -3.65 19.55
CA ARG A 37 0.14 -2.25 19.38
C ARG A 37 0.58 -1.94 17.95
N PHE A 38 1.41 -2.79 17.35
CA PHE A 38 1.82 -2.64 15.95
C PHE A 38 0.62 -2.70 15.01
N ASP A 39 -0.28 -3.66 15.17
CA ASP A 39 -1.51 -3.75 14.38
C ASP A 39 -2.36 -2.48 14.51
N ARG A 40 -2.50 -1.96 15.73
CA ARG A 40 -3.23 -0.70 15.96
C ARG A 40 -2.53 0.48 15.27
N LEU A 41 -1.21 0.59 15.36
CA LEU A 41 -0.47 1.65 14.68
C LEU A 41 -0.62 1.54 13.16
N LEU A 42 -0.49 0.34 12.60
CA LEU A 42 -0.66 0.09 11.19
C LEU A 42 -2.06 0.46 10.71
N LYS A 43 -3.11 0.26 11.52
CA LYS A 43 -4.50 0.70 11.24
C LYS A 43 -4.67 2.22 11.26
N HIS A 44 -3.80 2.94 11.97
CA HIS A 44 -3.81 4.42 12.00
C HIS A 44 -2.87 5.05 10.98
N CYS A 45 -2.04 4.27 10.29
CA CYS A 45 -1.27 4.74 9.16
C CYS A 45 -2.19 5.10 8.00
N TRP A 46 -1.83 6.18 7.31
CA TRP A 46 -2.52 6.66 6.13
C TRP A 46 -1.66 6.41 4.90
N TYR A 47 -2.28 5.93 3.83
CA TYR A 47 -1.59 5.56 2.61
C TYR A 47 -1.98 6.49 1.46
N GLU A 48 -0.97 6.87 0.70
CA GLU A 48 -1.12 7.48 -0.61
C GLU A 48 -0.52 6.54 -1.64
N PHE A 49 -1.24 6.35 -2.73
CA PHE A 49 -0.82 5.45 -3.78
C PHE A 49 -0.62 6.16 -5.10
N THR A 50 0.29 5.60 -5.88
CA THR A 50 0.60 6.06 -7.22
C THR A 50 0.78 4.84 -8.10
N THR A 51 0.03 4.77 -9.19
CA THR A 51 0.10 3.68 -10.18
C THR A 51 0.49 4.26 -11.52
N ARG A 52 1.52 3.70 -12.15
CA ARG A 52 2.07 4.18 -13.43
C ARG A 52 1.74 3.26 -14.60
N ASN A 53 1.38 2.02 -14.29
CA ASN A 53 1.05 0.98 -15.25
C ASN A 53 0.04 0.00 -14.62
N PHE A 54 -0.48 -0.90 -15.44
CA PHE A 54 -1.50 -1.86 -15.03
C PHE A 54 -0.99 -2.90 -14.00
N GLU A 55 0.31 -3.23 -14.03
CA GLU A 55 0.90 -4.18 -13.08
C GLU A 55 0.95 -3.57 -11.68
N GLU A 56 1.43 -2.34 -11.56
CA GLU A 56 1.41 -1.56 -10.31
C GLU A 56 -0.02 -1.38 -9.79
N PHE A 57 -0.99 -1.13 -10.69
CA PHE A 57 -2.40 -1.05 -10.33
C PHE A 57 -2.96 -2.38 -9.78
N ASN A 58 -2.59 -3.51 -10.38
CA ASN A 58 -3.02 -4.81 -9.87
C ASN A 58 -2.39 -5.14 -8.52
N LEU A 59 -1.12 -4.79 -8.33
CA LEU A 59 -0.43 -4.93 -7.05
C LEU A 59 -1.13 -4.08 -5.99
N LEU A 60 -1.44 -2.81 -6.29
CA LEU A 60 -2.24 -1.95 -5.43
C LEU A 60 -3.54 -2.62 -5.01
N CYS A 61 -4.34 -3.08 -5.97
CA CYS A 61 -5.62 -3.73 -5.70
C CYS A 61 -5.46 -4.91 -4.74
N LYS A 62 -4.45 -5.76 -4.95
CA LYS A 62 -4.14 -6.88 -4.05
C LYS A 62 -3.75 -6.39 -2.66
N THR A 63 -2.92 -5.35 -2.55
CA THR A 63 -2.51 -4.78 -1.26
C THR A 63 -3.69 -4.22 -0.47
N ILE A 64 -4.61 -3.51 -1.14
CA ILE A 64 -5.84 -2.99 -0.51
C ILE A 64 -6.73 -4.16 -0.04
N ILE A 65 -6.83 -5.24 -0.81
CA ILE A 65 -7.66 -6.38 -0.39
C ILE A 65 -7.04 -7.15 0.79
N SER A 66 -5.71 -7.30 0.79
CA SER A 66 -5.03 -8.22 1.72
C SER A 66 -4.52 -7.58 3.01
N TYR A 67 -4.15 -6.29 2.99
CA TYR A 67 -3.35 -5.72 4.08
C TYR A 67 -3.83 -4.36 4.60
N ILE A 68 -4.58 -3.59 3.82
CA ILE A 68 -4.91 -2.19 4.15
C ILE A 68 -6.41 -1.98 3.98
N THR A 69 -7.09 -1.39 4.95
CA THR A 69 -8.51 -1.11 4.75
C THR A 69 -8.71 0.11 3.84
N PRO A 70 -9.77 0.18 3.01
CA PRO A 70 -10.05 1.33 2.16
C PRO A 70 -10.10 2.67 2.92
N GLN A 71 -10.51 2.62 4.20
CA GLN A 71 -10.55 3.78 5.10
C GLN A 71 -9.17 4.38 5.40
N GLN A 72 -8.08 3.64 5.19
CA GLN A 72 -6.73 4.14 5.43
C GLN A 72 -6.14 4.89 4.24
N ILE A 73 -6.86 4.92 3.12
CA ILE A 73 -6.36 5.47 1.87
C ILE A 73 -6.80 6.92 1.75
N LYS A 74 -5.81 7.80 1.57
CA LYS A 74 -6.03 9.25 1.49
C LYS A 74 -5.94 9.81 0.10
N ALA A 75 -5.09 9.22 -0.73
CA ALA A 75 -4.93 9.66 -2.11
C ALA A 75 -4.61 8.47 -3.00
N ILE A 76 -5.16 8.48 -4.21
CA ILE A 76 -4.79 7.56 -5.28
C ILE A 76 -4.47 8.41 -6.51
N ARG A 77 -3.28 8.21 -7.08
CA ARG A 77 -2.83 8.92 -8.28
C ARG A 77 -2.60 7.89 -9.38
N PHE A 78 -3.27 8.07 -10.49
CA PHE A 78 -3.07 7.29 -11.70
C PHE A 78 -2.22 8.12 -12.66
N TYR A 79 -1.17 7.54 -13.20
CA TYR A 79 -0.33 8.15 -14.22
C TYR A 79 -0.40 7.32 -15.50
N ASP A 80 -0.56 8.00 -16.62
CA ASP A 80 -0.38 7.44 -17.95
C ASP A 80 0.91 7.99 -18.53
N PHE A 81 1.93 7.14 -18.60
CA PHE A 81 3.14 7.43 -19.35
C PHE A 81 2.86 6.97 -20.77
N GLY A 82 2.46 7.89 -21.64
CA GLY A 82 2.12 7.63 -23.04
C GLY A 82 3.31 7.19 -23.90
N LEU A 83 4.00 6.13 -23.49
CA LEU A 83 5.06 5.47 -24.24
C LEU A 83 4.40 4.56 -25.27
N GLU A 84 4.49 4.99 -26.52
CA GLU A 84 4.31 4.25 -27.77
C GLU A 84 3.49 2.94 -27.68
N ASN A 85 2.26 3.03 -28.19
CA ASN A 85 1.45 1.93 -28.74
C ASN A 85 0.78 0.90 -27.80
N ASN A 86 0.81 1.07 -26.48
CA ASN A 86 -0.10 0.32 -25.59
C ASN A 86 -1.07 1.27 -24.89
N TYR A 87 -2.12 1.69 -25.61
CA TYR A 87 -3.28 2.34 -25.02
C TYR A 87 -3.95 1.38 -24.01
N PHE A 88 -3.54 1.47 -22.75
CA PHE A 88 -4.26 0.90 -21.61
C PHE A 88 -4.80 2.07 -20.78
N PRO A 89 -5.80 2.80 -21.34
CA PRO A 89 -6.13 4.13 -20.88
C PRO A 89 -6.56 4.06 -19.44
N ILE A 90 -6.09 5.02 -18.66
CA ILE A 90 -6.37 5.23 -17.24
C ILE A 90 -7.84 4.96 -16.83
N LEU A 91 -8.78 5.19 -17.77
CA LEU A 91 -10.20 4.87 -17.68
C LEU A 91 -10.50 3.39 -17.39
N ILE A 92 -9.76 2.44 -17.98
CA ILE A 92 -9.94 1.01 -17.70
C ILE A 92 -9.52 0.69 -16.27
N GLN A 93 -8.40 1.25 -15.79
CA GLN A 93 -7.94 1.07 -14.41
C GLN A 93 -8.96 1.66 -13.43
N LEU A 94 -9.50 2.84 -13.73
CA LEU A 94 -10.56 3.46 -12.94
C LEU A 94 -11.85 2.62 -12.95
N ASN A 95 -12.29 2.14 -14.11
CA ASN A 95 -13.46 1.27 -14.19
C ASN A 95 -13.26 0.00 -13.34
N ILE A 96 -12.12 -0.68 -13.49
CA ILE A 96 -11.80 -1.85 -12.66
C ILE A 96 -11.73 -1.49 -11.17
N PHE A 97 -11.21 -0.31 -10.84
CA PHE A 97 -11.15 0.15 -9.46
C PHE A 97 -12.55 0.33 -8.88
N PHE A 98 -13.44 1.04 -9.57
CA PHE A 98 -14.80 1.28 -9.12
C PHE A 98 -15.68 0.01 -9.16
N ASP A 99 -15.40 -0.92 -10.06
CA ASP A 99 -16.05 -2.25 -10.08
C ASP A 99 -15.64 -3.10 -8.88
N ARG A 100 -14.37 -3.02 -8.46
CA ARG A 100 -13.84 -3.80 -7.34
C ARG A 100 -14.12 -3.17 -5.98
N PHE A 101 -14.17 -1.85 -5.91
CA PHE A 101 -14.28 -1.14 -4.65
C PHE A 101 -15.40 -0.10 -4.69
N ASN A 102 -16.33 -0.21 -3.74
CA ASN A 102 -17.29 0.86 -3.49
C ASN A 102 -16.54 2.08 -2.91
N ILE A 103 -16.66 3.22 -3.59
CA ILE A 103 -16.02 4.49 -3.20
C ILE A 103 -16.44 4.95 -1.80
N GLU A 104 -17.64 4.58 -1.34
CA GLU A 104 -18.15 4.88 0.00
C GLU A 104 -17.30 4.25 1.12
N ASN A 105 -16.59 3.16 0.82
CA ASN A 105 -15.67 2.53 1.77
C ASN A 105 -14.42 3.39 2.04
N PHE A 106 -14.12 4.34 1.16
CA PHE A 106 -12.95 5.21 1.22
C PHE A 106 -13.27 6.55 1.90
N ILE A 107 -13.83 6.48 3.11
CA ILE A 107 -14.33 7.65 3.87
C ILE A 107 -13.24 8.74 4.06
N ASN A 108 -11.96 8.35 4.08
CA ASN A 108 -10.84 9.27 4.26
C ASN A 108 -10.10 9.64 2.96
N LEU A 109 -10.62 9.22 1.81
CA LEU A 109 -10.03 9.54 0.51
C LEU A 109 -10.32 10.99 0.17
N LYS A 110 -9.26 11.75 -0.02
CA LYS A 110 -9.29 13.20 -0.28
C LYS A 110 -8.96 13.54 -1.72
N LEU A 111 -8.31 12.63 -2.44
CA LEU A 111 -7.77 12.90 -3.77
C LEU A 111 -7.80 11.65 -4.64
N ILE A 112 -8.42 11.77 -5.81
CA ILE A 112 -8.14 10.90 -6.95
C ILE A 112 -7.54 11.79 -8.04
N LYS A 113 -6.28 11.56 -8.38
CA LYS A 113 -5.59 12.35 -9.41
C LYS A 113 -5.34 11.49 -10.65
N ILE A 114 -5.60 12.05 -11.82
CA ILE A 114 -5.31 11.44 -13.11
C ILE A 114 -4.31 12.36 -13.81
N ASN A 115 -3.12 11.83 -14.08
CA ASN A 115 -2.04 12.57 -14.70
C ASN A 115 -1.71 11.92 -16.04
N GLU A 116 -1.97 12.64 -17.13
CA GLU A 116 -1.47 12.27 -18.45
C GLU A 116 -0.09 12.92 -18.63
N ILE A 117 0.94 12.09 -18.83
CA ILE A 117 2.28 12.56 -19.15
C ILE A 117 2.46 12.39 -20.65
N HIS A 118 2.38 13.50 -21.38
CA HIS A 118 2.78 13.54 -22.78
C HIS A 118 4.29 13.73 -22.86
N GLN A 119 4.99 12.78 -23.49
CA GLN A 119 6.37 13.04 -23.93
C GLN A 119 6.28 13.85 -25.23
N SER A 120 6.53 15.15 -25.14
CA SER A 120 6.77 15.97 -26.33
C SER A 120 8.10 15.54 -26.94
N ASN A 121 8.08 15.01 -28.16
CA ASN A 121 9.27 14.64 -28.94
C ASN A 121 10.01 15.88 -29.52
N ASP A 122 10.01 17.00 -28.81
CA ASP A 122 10.79 18.17 -29.17
C ASP A 122 11.89 18.37 -28.13
N ASN A 123 13.10 18.66 -28.61
CA ASN A 123 14.36 18.74 -27.86
C ASN A 123 14.43 19.85 -26.78
N ASP A 124 13.30 20.27 -26.20
CA ASP A 124 13.23 21.18 -25.08
C ASP A 124 12.72 20.42 -23.84
N ASN A 125 13.53 20.44 -22.77
CA ASN A 125 13.40 19.69 -21.51
C ASN A 125 12.14 20.01 -20.65
N ASN A 126 10.98 20.25 -21.26
CA ASN A 126 9.74 20.54 -20.56
C ASN A 126 8.69 19.47 -20.87
N ASN A 127 8.64 18.43 -20.04
CA ASN A 127 7.48 17.53 -20.02
C ASN A 127 6.25 18.34 -19.56
N GLU A 128 5.29 18.55 -20.45
CA GLU A 128 3.99 19.11 -20.08
C GLU A 128 3.14 18.00 -19.45
N ILE A 129 2.78 18.19 -18.17
CA ILE A 129 1.87 17.30 -17.45
C ILE A 129 0.46 17.87 -17.61
N ALA A 130 -0.40 17.15 -18.34
CA ALA A 130 -1.82 17.45 -18.35
C ALA A 130 -2.45 16.85 -17.07
N ASP A 131 -2.71 17.72 -16.09
CA ASP A 131 -3.29 17.34 -14.81
C ASP A 131 -4.82 17.40 -14.88
N MET A 132 -5.49 16.23 -14.90
CA MET A 132 -6.92 16.13 -14.67
C MET A 132 -7.17 15.80 -13.19
N ASN A 133 -7.44 16.83 -12.40
CA ASN A 133 -7.78 16.68 -10.99
C ASN A 133 -9.26 16.34 -10.82
N ILE A 134 -9.59 15.08 -10.51
CA ILE A 134 -10.90 14.73 -9.96
C ILE A 134 -10.84 14.97 -8.45
N VAL A 135 -11.08 16.22 -8.04
CA VAL A 135 -11.24 16.54 -6.62
C VAL A 135 -12.62 16.04 -6.20
N LEU A 136 -12.67 14.89 -5.51
CA LEU A 136 -13.85 14.47 -4.79
C LEU A 136 -14.05 15.44 -3.62
N LYS A 137 -14.86 16.48 -3.85
CA LYS A 137 -15.34 17.37 -2.80
C LYS A 137 -16.51 16.68 -2.11
N TYR A 138 -16.35 16.39 -0.82
CA TYR A 138 -17.45 16.10 0.09
C TYR A 138 -17.86 17.40 0.80
#